data_AF-A0A2T0K693-F1
#
_entry.id   AF-A0A2T0K693-F1
#
_cell.length_a   1.000
_cell.length_b   1.000
_cell.length_c   1.000
_cell.angle_alpha   90.00
_cell.angle_beta   90.00
_cell.angle_gamma   90.00
#
_symmetry.space_group_name_H-M   'P 1'
#
loop_
_entity.id
_entity.type
_entity.pdbx_description
1 polymer ?
#
loop_
_entity_poly.entity_id
_entity_poly.type
_entity_poly.pdbx_seq_one_letter_code
_entity_poly.pdbx_strand_id
1 'polypeptide(L)'
;MTLTDFIAVVSVPLSLLAGGAGIFVGIGLSNKEERLKTIKGLQAKDFGQKKIQFAINTWSNIFESFFGSRYLSRRQLLSIPVYTVVMSIVFFATWIAWIYLLQNPEHKLGPLPIAVSLALSDFYGQGILACIVTDVIAIQLTKFSLRRLNESGLFSAGFVISYLINLVVCFFIFTVIVFMFRVEDMVRLYIQAAPHDPMPVVPYTPFDYIGSSIDLFHLETTIYATSRGWFSMYFMPQSVILYCAIATQSTLLFMIVASGLFQAAQLSKTFLLSVVRGMGTPRTNANGVVVFFVASLFAISICFMVIVWLVKEIL
;
A
#
# COMPACT_ATOMS: atom_id res chain seq x y z
N MET A 1 3.55 -27.78 -12.73
CA MET A 1 2.26 -27.07 -12.86
C MET A 1 1.21 -28.13 -13.15
N THR A 2 0.13 -28.21 -12.36
CA THR A 2 -0.88 -29.26 -12.54
C THR A 2 -1.79 -28.94 -13.74
N LEU A 3 -2.43 -29.95 -14.35
CA LEU A 3 -3.41 -29.79 -15.44
C LEU A 3 -4.46 -28.73 -15.09
N THR A 4 -4.94 -28.74 -13.85
CA THR A 4 -5.92 -27.79 -13.32
C THR A 4 -5.39 -26.36 -13.25
N ASP A 5 -4.13 -26.16 -12.86
CA ASP A 5 -3.52 -24.83 -12.83
C ASP A 5 -3.30 -24.29 -14.25
N PHE A 6 -2.89 -25.16 -15.19
CA PHE A 6 -2.65 -24.77 -16.57
C PHE A 6 -3.95 -24.39 -17.28
N ILE A 7 -5.00 -25.20 -17.13
CA ILE A 7 -6.33 -24.90 -17.66
C ILE A 7 -6.89 -23.63 -17.02
N ALA A 8 -6.73 -23.42 -15.71
CA ALA A 8 -7.20 -22.20 -15.06
C ALA A 8 -6.50 -20.95 -15.61
N VAL A 9 -5.18 -20.97 -15.72
CA VAL A 9 -4.37 -19.86 -16.25
C VAL A 9 -4.68 -19.56 -17.72
N VAL A 10 -4.97 -20.59 -18.51
CA VAL A 10 -5.34 -20.48 -19.93
C VAL A 10 -6.80 -20.03 -20.12
N SER A 11 -7.72 -20.52 -19.29
CA SER A 11 -9.16 -20.27 -19.44
C SER A 11 -9.54 -18.81 -19.20
N VAL A 12 -8.81 -18.09 -18.35
CA VAL A 12 -9.08 -16.68 -18.01
C VAL A 12 -8.87 -15.74 -19.21
N PRO A 13 -7.70 -15.72 -19.88
CA PRO A 13 -7.53 -14.89 -21.08
C PRO A 13 -8.44 -15.34 -22.23
N LEU A 14 -8.71 -16.64 -22.37
CA LEU A 14 -9.55 -17.18 -23.45
C LEU A 14 -11.04 -16.80 -23.28
N SER A 15 -11.56 -16.86 -22.05
CA SER A 15 -12.93 -16.42 -21.72
C SER A 15 -13.10 -14.91 -21.81
N LEU A 16 -12.08 -14.13 -21.44
CA LEU A 16 -12.05 -12.67 -21.65
C LEU A 16 -12.07 -12.29 -23.13
N LEU A 17 -11.26 -12.97 -23.95
CA LEU A 17 -11.20 -12.74 -25.40
C LEU A 17 -12.50 -13.17 -26.08
N ALA A 18 -13.05 -14.35 -25.75
CA ALA A 18 -14.31 -14.83 -26.31
C ALA A 18 -15.51 -13.98 -25.87
N GLY A 19 -15.57 -13.58 -24.61
CA GLY A 19 -16.61 -12.69 -24.08
C GLY A 19 -16.54 -11.30 -24.72
N GLY A 20 -15.34 -10.71 -24.82
CA GLY A 20 -15.13 -9.44 -25.50
C GLY A 20 -15.51 -9.50 -26.98
N ALA A 21 -15.09 -10.55 -27.67
CA ALA A 21 -15.42 -10.81 -29.07
C ALA A 21 -16.94 -10.97 -29.31
N GLY A 22 -17.63 -11.74 -28.46
CA GLY A 22 -19.08 -11.95 -28.54
C GLY A 22 -19.87 -10.65 -28.31
N ILE A 23 -19.45 -9.82 -27.35
CA ILE A 23 -20.05 -8.50 -27.12
C ILE A 23 -19.83 -7.58 -28.33
N PHE A 24 -18.63 -7.62 -28.93
CA PHE A 24 -18.31 -6.83 -30.12
C PHE A 24 -19.16 -7.23 -31.34
N VAL A 25 -19.31 -8.53 -31.59
CA VAL A 25 -20.14 -9.05 -32.70
C VAL A 25 -21.62 -8.75 -32.45
N GLY A 26 -22.12 -8.96 -31.24
CA GLY A 26 -23.51 -8.68 -30.87
C GLY A 26 -23.89 -7.22 -31.06
N ILE A 27 -23.03 -6.28 -30.65
CA ILE A 27 -23.29 -4.85 -30.83
C ILE A 27 -23.09 -4.45 -32.31
N GLY A 28 -22.12 -5.03 -33.02
CA GLY A 28 -21.87 -4.77 -34.44
C GLY A 28 -23.03 -5.19 -35.36
N LEU A 29 -23.71 -6.29 -35.02
CA LEU A 29 -24.88 -6.83 -35.74
C LEU A 29 -26.22 -6.23 -35.29
N SER A 30 -26.27 -5.53 -34.16
CA SER A 30 -27.52 -4.92 -33.62
C SER A 30 -28.07 -3.82 -34.53
N ASN A 31 -29.38 -3.55 -34.47
CA ASN A 31 -29.98 -2.48 -35.27
C ASN A 31 -29.59 -1.07 -34.77
N LYS A 32 -29.63 -0.06 -35.66
CA LYS A 32 -29.26 1.34 -35.31
C LYS A 32 -30.00 1.87 -34.07
N GLU A 33 -31.26 1.48 -33.90
CA GLU A 33 -32.08 1.86 -32.75
C GLU A 33 -31.56 1.24 -31.43
N GLU A 34 -31.14 -0.03 -31.45
CA GLU A 34 -30.57 -0.72 -30.29
C GLU A 34 -29.21 -0.15 -29.90
N ARG A 35 -28.39 0.23 -30.88
CA ARG A 35 -27.11 0.93 -30.63
C ARG A 35 -27.35 2.28 -29.97
N LEU A 36 -28.33 3.05 -30.44
CA LEU A 36 -28.68 4.34 -29.85
C LEU A 36 -29.21 4.19 -28.41
N LYS A 37 -30.03 3.17 -28.14
CA LYS A 37 -30.46 2.81 -26.76
C LYS A 37 -29.27 2.46 -25.88
N THR A 38 -28.32 1.68 -26.41
CA THR A 38 -27.08 1.30 -25.71
C THR A 38 -26.19 2.50 -25.41
N ILE A 39 -26.01 3.43 -26.36
CA ILE A 39 -25.26 4.67 -26.17
C ILE A 39 -25.91 5.53 -25.07
N LYS A 40 -27.24 5.73 -25.12
CA LYS A 40 -27.96 6.48 -24.08
C LYS A 40 -27.79 5.84 -22.70
N GLY A 41 -27.90 4.51 -22.62
CA GLY A 41 -27.68 3.76 -21.37
C GLY A 41 -26.24 3.87 -20.84
N LEU A 42 -25.24 3.78 -21.71
CA LEU A 42 -23.82 3.95 -21.34
C LEU A 42 -23.48 5.38 -20.93
N GLN A 43 -24.07 6.38 -21.58
CA GLN A 43 -23.90 7.79 -21.22
C GLN A 43 -24.49 8.09 -19.83
N ALA A 44 -25.65 7.51 -19.51
CA ALA A 44 -26.32 7.67 -18.23
C ALA A 44 -25.62 6.96 -17.06
N LYS A 45 -24.80 5.94 -17.33
CA LYS A 45 -24.01 5.25 -16.30
C LYS A 45 -22.73 6.01 -15.97
N ASP A 46 -22.48 6.21 -14.68
CA ASP A 46 -21.28 6.90 -14.19
C ASP A 46 -20.08 5.97 -13.95
N PHE A 47 -20.20 4.65 -14.20
CA PHE A 47 -19.11 3.68 -14.01
C PHE A 47 -18.43 3.76 -12.63
N GLY A 48 -19.19 4.11 -11.59
CA GLY A 48 -18.67 4.27 -10.23
C GLY A 48 -17.89 5.57 -9.98
N GLN A 49 -17.71 6.43 -10.99
CA GLN A 49 -16.96 7.70 -10.87
C GLN A 49 -17.46 8.58 -9.72
N LYS A 50 -18.78 8.72 -9.56
CA LYS A 50 -19.35 9.49 -8.43
C LYS A 50 -18.99 8.91 -7.06
N LYS A 51 -18.99 7.57 -6.92
CA LYS A 51 -18.62 6.90 -5.66
C LYS A 51 -17.14 7.08 -5.35
N ILE A 52 -16.28 6.98 -6.38
CA ILE A 52 -14.84 7.18 -6.25
C ILE A 52 -14.54 8.64 -5.88
N GLN A 53 -15.16 9.61 -6.57
CA GLN A 53 -15.02 11.03 -6.24
C GLN A 53 -15.50 11.35 -4.82
N PHE A 54 -16.62 10.76 -4.41
CA PHE A 54 -17.11 10.88 -3.04
C PHE A 54 -16.06 10.35 -2.06
N ALA A 55 -15.52 9.16 -2.28
CA ALA A 55 -14.49 8.57 -1.41
C ALA A 55 -13.24 9.46 -1.29
N ILE A 56 -12.73 9.98 -2.41
CA ILE A 56 -11.61 10.94 -2.47
C ILE A 56 -11.90 12.16 -1.60
N ASN A 57 -13.06 12.79 -1.80
CA ASN A 57 -13.44 14.00 -1.06
C ASN A 57 -13.65 13.71 0.42
N THR A 58 -14.30 12.59 0.77
CA THR A 58 -14.54 12.19 2.16
C THR A 58 -13.23 11.97 2.90
N TRP A 59 -12.26 11.28 2.29
CA TRP A 59 -10.96 11.03 2.92
C TRP A 59 -10.14 12.30 3.11
N SER A 60 -10.09 13.18 2.10
CA SER A 60 -9.44 14.49 2.25
C SER A 60 -10.08 15.32 3.36
N ASN A 61 -11.42 15.35 3.42
CA ASN A 61 -12.15 16.09 4.43
C ASN A 61 -11.94 15.54 5.85
N ILE A 62 -11.88 14.22 6.02
CA ILE A 62 -11.60 13.60 7.32
C ILE A 62 -10.18 13.95 7.77
N PHE A 63 -9.20 13.86 6.87
CA PHE A 63 -7.81 14.22 7.18
C PHE A 63 -7.68 15.70 7.58
N GLU A 64 -8.29 16.62 6.83
CA GLU A 64 -8.28 18.05 7.14
C GLU A 64 -9.13 18.39 8.38
N SER A 65 -10.19 17.63 8.67
CA SER A 65 -10.96 17.80 9.90
C SER A 65 -10.13 17.43 11.13
N PHE A 66 -9.39 16.32 11.05
CA PHE A 66 -8.62 15.81 12.16
C PHE A 66 -7.35 16.65 12.41
N PHE A 67 -6.57 16.94 11.38
CA PHE A 67 -5.27 17.63 11.52
C PHE A 67 -5.31 19.12 11.16
N GLY A 68 -6.37 19.58 10.51
CA GLY A 68 -6.55 20.95 10.06
C GLY A 68 -6.06 21.27 8.67
N SER A 69 -6.79 22.13 7.97
CA SER A 69 -6.44 22.63 6.63
C SER A 69 -5.21 23.56 6.62
N ARG A 70 -4.92 24.23 7.75
CA ARG A 70 -3.72 25.08 7.91
C ARG A 70 -2.54 24.29 8.49
N TYR A 71 -1.32 24.69 8.13
CA TYR A 71 -0.10 24.21 8.78
C TYR A 71 -0.09 24.66 10.25
N LEU A 72 0.45 23.82 11.13
CA LEU A 72 0.60 24.09 12.56
C LEU A 72 -0.69 24.61 13.23
N SER A 73 -1.83 24.00 12.89
CA SER A 73 -3.12 24.42 13.47
C SER A 73 -3.19 24.07 14.96
N ARG A 74 -3.81 24.91 15.79
CA ARG A 74 -3.83 24.71 17.27
C ARG A 74 -4.33 23.33 17.70
N ARG A 75 -5.29 22.74 16.97
CA ARG A 75 -5.79 21.38 17.23
C ARG A 75 -4.72 20.30 17.09
N GLN A 76 -3.66 20.52 16.31
CA GLN A 76 -2.56 19.57 16.13
C GLN A 76 -1.80 19.29 17.42
N LEU A 77 -1.82 20.22 18.37
CA LEU A 77 -1.23 20.00 19.70
C LEU A 77 -1.86 18.81 20.44
N LEU A 78 -3.14 18.51 20.15
CA LEU A 78 -3.85 17.39 20.76
C LEU A 78 -4.09 16.27 19.75
N SER A 79 -4.46 16.59 18.51
CA SER A 79 -4.81 15.58 17.51
C SER A 79 -3.62 14.69 17.13
N ILE A 80 -2.40 15.23 17.09
CA ILE A 80 -1.21 14.44 16.72
C ILE A 80 -0.83 13.47 17.85
N PRO A 81 -0.65 13.89 19.11
CA PRO A 81 -0.39 12.94 20.19
C PRO A 81 -1.49 11.87 20.34
N VAL A 82 -2.76 12.26 20.22
CA VAL A 82 -3.88 11.31 20.27
C VAL A 82 -3.81 10.31 19.12
N TYR A 83 -3.51 10.79 17.90
CA TYR A 83 -3.31 9.91 16.75
C TYR A 83 -2.17 8.92 16.99
N THR A 84 -1.00 9.39 17.43
CA THR A 84 0.17 8.53 17.68
C THR A 84 -0.14 7.47 18.73
N VAL A 85 -0.83 7.84 19.82
CA VAL A 85 -1.26 6.90 20.87
C VAL A 85 -2.23 5.85 20.30
N VAL A 86 -3.27 6.29 19.59
CA VAL A 86 -4.27 5.37 19.01
C VAL A 86 -3.61 4.41 18.02
N MET A 87 -2.77 4.93 17.11
CA MET A 87 -2.08 4.09 16.13
C MET A 87 -1.13 3.10 16.79
N SER A 88 -0.34 3.53 17.78
CA SER A 88 0.55 2.62 18.52
C SER A 88 -0.23 1.51 19.22
N ILE A 89 -1.37 1.81 19.86
CA ILE A 89 -2.23 0.81 20.50
C ILE A 89 -2.74 -0.20 19.47
N VAL A 90 -3.18 0.25 18.29
CA VAL A 90 -3.64 -0.64 17.21
C VAL A 90 -2.51 -1.56 16.75
N PHE A 91 -1.29 -1.04 16.58
CA PHE A 91 -0.14 -1.85 16.19
C PHE A 91 0.23 -2.89 17.25
N PHE A 92 0.34 -2.48 18.53
CA PHE A 92 0.62 -3.42 19.62
C PHE A 92 -0.49 -4.46 19.79
N ALA A 93 -1.77 -4.07 19.67
CA ALA A 93 -2.88 -5.01 19.72
C ALA A 93 -2.81 -6.03 18.58
N THR A 94 -2.46 -5.58 17.36
CA THR A 94 -2.28 -6.46 16.20
C THR A 94 -1.13 -7.43 16.41
N TRP A 95 -0.01 -6.97 16.96
CA TRP A 95 1.13 -7.81 17.27
C TRP A 95 0.84 -8.83 18.36
N ILE A 96 0.20 -8.42 19.45
CA ILE A 96 -0.24 -9.32 20.53
C ILE A 96 -1.22 -10.36 19.98
N ALA A 97 -2.18 -9.94 19.15
CA ALA A 97 -3.12 -10.85 18.51
C ALA A 97 -2.40 -11.86 17.60
N TRP A 98 -1.41 -11.42 16.83
CA TRP A 98 -0.59 -12.30 16.00
C TRP A 98 0.14 -13.38 16.83
N ILE A 99 0.75 -13.00 17.96
CA ILE A 99 1.41 -13.95 18.86
C ILE A 99 0.42 -15.00 19.38
N TYR A 100 -0.72 -14.57 19.92
CA TYR A 100 -1.67 -15.49 20.55
C TYR A 100 -2.51 -16.31 19.58
N LEU A 101 -2.78 -15.81 18.37
CA LEU A 101 -3.60 -16.52 17.37
C LEU A 101 -2.77 -17.40 16.43
N LEU A 102 -1.54 -17.02 16.12
CA LEU A 102 -0.74 -17.68 15.07
C LEU A 102 0.50 -18.38 15.60
N GLN A 103 1.10 -17.91 16.70
CA GLN A 103 2.31 -18.54 17.26
C GLN A 103 2.03 -19.41 18.50
N ASN A 104 0.86 -19.30 19.10
CA ASN A 104 0.50 -20.11 20.27
C ASN A 104 -0.33 -21.33 19.84
N PRO A 105 0.28 -22.53 19.68
CA PRO A 105 -0.46 -23.73 19.27
C PRO A 105 -1.53 -24.13 20.28
N GLU A 106 -1.36 -23.79 21.56
CA GLU A 106 -2.33 -24.10 22.61
C GLU A 106 -3.49 -23.09 22.69
N HIS A 107 -3.40 -21.96 21.99
CA HIS A 107 -4.39 -20.87 21.99
C HIS A 107 -4.80 -20.38 23.40
N LYS A 108 -3.98 -20.61 24.41
CA LYS A 108 -4.22 -20.19 25.79
C LYS A 108 -3.74 -18.76 26.00
N LEU A 109 -4.60 -17.91 26.55
CA LEU A 109 -4.21 -16.59 27.04
C LEU A 109 -3.31 -16.75 28.26
N GLY A 110 -2.05 -16.33 28.12
CA GLY A 110 -1.03 -16.34 29.17
C GLY A 110 -0.53 -14.94 29.51
N PRO A 111 0.48 -14.82 30.38
CA PRO A 111 1.19 -13.55 30.55
C PRO A 111 1.90 -13.15 29.24
N LEU A 112 2.02 -11.84 28.99
CA LEU A 112 2.72 -11.33 27.81
C LEU A 112 4.18 -11.84 27.78
N PRO A 113 4.71 -12.21 26.60
CA PRO A 113 6.13 -12.51 26.46
C PRO A 113 6.99 -11.34 26.96
N ILE A 114 8.10 -11.65 27.64
CA ILE A 114 9.00 -10.67 28.25
C ILE A 114 9.45 -9.62 27.22
N ALA A 115 9.78 -10.05 26.01
CA ALA A 115 10.20 -9.17 24.92
C ALA A 115 9.14 -8.12 24.55
N VAL A 116 7.85 -8.49 24.55
CA VAL A 116 6.74 -7.57 24.26
C VAL A 116 6.52 -6.61 25.43
N SER A 117 6.63 -7.10 26.66
CA SER A 117 6.52 -6.26 27.86
C SER A 117 7.63 -5.20 27.92
N LEU A 118 8.87 -5.57 27.59
CA LEU A 118 10.00 -4.64 27.51
C LEU A 118 9.80 -3.64 26.37
N ALA A 119 9.40 -4.11 25.18
CA ALA A 119 9.12 -3.24 24.03
C ALA A 119 8.03 -2.20 24.33
N LEU A 120 6.96 -2.57 25.04
CA LEU A 120 5.92 -1.64 25.49
C LEU A 120 6.48 -0.60 26.45
N SER A 121 7.28 -1.03 27.43
CA SER A 121 7.91 -0.13 28.41
C SER A 121 8.83 0.88 27.73
N ASP A 122 9.71 0.42 26.84
CA ASP A 122 10.68 1.27 26.15
C ASP A 122 9.99 2.22 25.15
N PHE A 123 8.98 1.72 24.44
CA PHE A 123 8.21 2.53 23.50
C PHE A 123 7.43 3.63 24.21
N TYR A 124 6.64 3.32 25.24
CA TYR A 124 5.84 4.34 25.93
C TYR A 124 6.68 5.24 26.85
N GLY A 125 7.86 4.78 27.29
CA GLY A 125 8.80 5.59 28.05
C GLY A 125 9.54 6.62 27.20
N GLN A 126 10.00 6.23 26.01
CA GLN A 126 10.90 7.07 25.18
C GLN A 126 10.49 7.11 23.70
N GLY A 127 10.14 5.97 23.12
CA GLY A 127 9.79 5.84 21.69
C GLY A 127 8.61 6.70 21.23
N ILE A 128 7.62 6.92 22.10
CA ILE A 128 6.40 7.64 21.78
C ILE A 128 6.66 9.11 21.43
N LEU A 129 7.63 9.74 22.09
CA LEU A 129 7.98 11.13 21.81
C LEU A 129 8.60 11.26 20.42
N ALA A 130 9.47 10.32 20.04
CA ALA A 130 10.04 10.27 18.71
C ALA A 130 8.96 10.02 17.63
N CYS A 131 7.97 9.18 17.92
CA CYS A 131 6.82 8.98 17.03
C CYS A 131 5.99 10.26 16.87
N ILE A 132 5.71 10.99 17.96
CA ILE A 132 4.99 12.27 17.90
C ILE A 132 5.74 13.27 17.03
N VAL A 133 7.06 13.41 17.20
CA VAL A 133 7.89 14.30 16.38
C VAL A 133 7.84 13.90 14.90
N THR A 134 7.94 12.60 14.64
CA THR A 134 7.86 12.06 13.27
C THR A 134 6.51 12.34 12.64
N ASP A 135 5.42 12.09 13.36
CA ASP A 135 4.06 12.33 12.91
C ASP A 135 3.81 13.82 12.65
N VAL A 136 4.34 14.72 13.49
CA VAL A 136 4.28 16.17 13.23
C VAL A 136 4.84 16.47 11.85
N ILE A 137 6.06 15.99 11.55
CA ILE A 137 6.71 16.26 10.27
C ILE A 137 5.95 15.58 9.13
N ALA A 138 5.64 14.29 9.26
CA ALA A 138 4.97 13.49 8.24
C ALA A 138 3.59 14.06 7.88
N ILE A 139 2.83 14.57 8.86
CA ILE A 139 1.53 15.22 8.64
C ILE A 139 1.70 16.55 7.91
N GLN A 140 2.68 17.40 8.26
CA GLN A 140 2.87 18.65 7.52
C GLN A 140 3.29 18.38 6.07
N LEU A 141 4.17 17.41 5.84
CA LEU A 141 4.55 16.97 4.51
C LEU A 141 3.34 16.45 3.73
N THR A 142 2.51 15.62 4.37
CA THR A 142 1.28 15.07 3.77
C THR A 142 0.34 16.20 3.34
N LYS A 143 0.13 17.22 4.18
CA LYS A 143 -0.66 18.42 3.82
C LYS A 143 -0.08 19.17 2.63
N PHE A 144 1.24 19.30 2.57
CA PHE A 144 1.92 19.96 1.45
C PHE A 144 1.65 19.24 0.13
N SER A 145 1.74 17.91 0.10
CA SER A 145 1.39 17.13 -1.09
C SER A 145 -0.11 17.17 -1.41
N LEU A 146 -0.99 17.14 -0.42
CA LEU A 146 -2.44 17.26 -0.64
C LEU A 146 -2.81 18.61 -1.27
N ARG A 147 -2.16 19.71 -0.87
CA ARG A 147 -2.38 21.02 -1.52
C ARG A 147 -1.93 21.01 -2.97
N ARG A 148 -0.74 20.47 -3.25
CA ARG A 148 -0.27 20.31 -4.64
C ARG A 148 -1.19 19.42 -5.47
N LEU A 149 -1.73 18.35 -4.87
CA LEU A 149 -2.72 17.49 -5.52
C LEU A 149 -3.95 18.28 -5.95
N ASN A 150 -4.48 19.12 -5.06
CA ASN A 150 -5.68 19.93 -5.33
C ASN A 150 -5.42 21.04 -6.37
N GLU A 151 -4.22 21.63 -6.39
CA GLU A 151 -3.87 22.71 -7.32
C GLU A 151 -3.50 22.21 -8.73
N SER A 152 -2.75 21.12 -8.82
CA SER A 152 -2.11 20.67 -10.06
C SER A 152 -2.59 19.33 -10.59
N GLY A 153 -3.37 18.58 -9.80
CA GLY A 153 -3.87 17.26 -10.14
C GLY A 153 -2.85 16.13 -9.87
N LEU A 154 -3.35 14.88 -9.89
CA LEU A 154 -2.59 13.68 -9.50
C LEU A 154 -1.37 13.41 -10.38
N PHE A 155 -1.49 13.64 -11.68
CA PHE A 155 -0.44 13.32 -12.65
C PHE A 155 0.49 14.50 -12.94
N SER A 156 0.40 15.57 -12.15
CA SER A 156 1.36 16.66 -12.28
C SER A 156 2.74 16.20 -11.80
N ALA A 157 3.77 16.57 -12.54
CA ALA A 157 5.15 16.34 -12.10
C ALA A 157 5.40 16.96 -10.71
N GLY A 158 4.77 18.12 -10.44
CA GLY A 158 4.88 18.81 -9.15
C GLY A 158 4.34 18.01 -7.96
N PHE A 159 3.22 17.29 -8.13
CA PHE A 159 2.67 16.39 -7.11
C PHE A 159 3.53 15.14 -6.95
N VAL A 160 3.87 14.47 -8.05
CA VAL A 160 4.66 13.22 -8.01
C VAL A 160 6.02 13.46 -7.35
N ILE A 161 6.73 14.53 -7.72
CA ILE A 161 8.01 14.91 -7.11
C ILE A 161 7.81 15.22 -5.62
N SER A 162 6.75 15.95 -5.25
CA SER A 162 6.47 16.25 -3.85
C SER A 162 6.21 14.98 -3.03
N TYR A 163 5.46 14.02 -3.57
CA TYR A 163 5.16 12.77 -2.90
C TYR A 163 6.41 11.93 -2.69
N LEU A 164 7.27 11.80 -3.71
CA LEU A 164 8.53 11.08 -3.60
C LEU A 164 9.48 11.73 -2.58
N ILE A 165 9.61 13.05 -2.59
CA ILE A 165 10.41 13.78 -1.60
C ILE A 165 9.86 13.53 -0.19
N ASN A 166 8.55 13.58 0.00
CA ASN A 166 7.93 13.31 1.29
C ASN A 166 8.25 11.92 1.81
N LEU A 167 8.15 10.88 0.96
CA LEU A 167 8.52 9.52 1.33
C LEU A 167 9.98 9.44 1.76
N VAL A 168 10.89 9.98 0.95
CA VAL A 168 12.34 9.98 1.26
C VAL A 168 12.62 10.67 2.58
N VAL A 169 11.99 11.82 2.85
CA VAL A 169 12.16 12.56 4.11
C VAL A 169 11.61 11.76 5.30
N CYS A 170 10.44 11.12 5.16
CA CYS A 170 9.90 10.28 6.24
C CYS A 170 10.80 9.08 6.55
N PHE A 171 11.30 8.38 5.53
CA PHE A 171 12.26 7.28 5.72
C PHE A 171 13.56 7.76 6.35
N PHE A 172 14.10 8.90 5.89
CA PHE A 172 15.33 9.47 6.45
C PHE A 172 15.17 9.84 7.93
N ILE A 173 14.04 10.45 8.31
CA ILE A 173 13.76 10.78 9.71
C ILE A 173 13.66 9.51 10.54
N PHE A 174 12.94 8.50 10.05
CA PHE A 174 12.84 7.20 10.69
C PHE A 174 14.22 6.57 10.93
N THR A 175 15.09 6.51 9.92
CA THR A 175 16.42 5.88 10.06
C THR A 175 17.31 6.64 11.03
N VAL A 176 17.23 7.97 11.06
CA VAL A 176 17.96 8.81 12.02
C VAL A 176 17.46 8.55 13.45
N ILE A 177 16.15 8.44 13.67
CA ILE A 177 15.56 8.16 14.98
C ILE A 177 16.00 6.79 15.50
N VAL A 178 15.91 5.75 14.67
CA VAL A 178 16.37 4.40 15.03
C VAL A 178 17.85 4.41 15.38
N PHE A 179 18.68 5.09 14.59
CA PHE A 179 20.10 5.22 14.87
C PHE A 179 20.37 5.88 16.21
N MET A 180 19.69 7.00 16.51
CA MET A 180 19.82 7.69 17.79
C MET A 180 19.42 6.79 18.96
N PHE A 181 18.34 6.02 18.85
CA PHE A 181 17.95 5.07 19.89
C PHE A 181 18.99 3.95 20.09
N ARG A 182 19.60 3.43 19.01
CA ARG A 182 20.68 2.42 19.14
C ARG A 182 21.92 3.00 19.82
N VAL A 183 22.28 4.24 19.50
CA VAL A 183 23.41 4.93 20.15
C VAL A 183 23.11 5.19 21.62
N GLU A 184 21.90 5.68 21.94
CA GLU A 184 21.49 5.94 23.33
C GLU A 184 21.49 4.65 24.16
N ASP A 185 20.95 3.56 23.62
CA ASP A 185 20.93 2.25 24.30
C ASP A 185 22.36 1.73 24.54
N MET A 186 23.24 1.80 23.53
CA MET A 186 24.66 1.46 23.69
C MET A 186 25.32 2.27 24.81
N VAL A 187 25.14 3.60 24.80
CA VAL A 187 25.73 4.48 25.83
C VAL A 187 25.20 4.13 27.21
N ARG A 188 23.88 3.91 27.34
CA ARG A 188 23.25 3.53 28.62
C ARG A 188 23.78 2.21 29.14
N LEU A 189 23.93 1.22 28.25
CA LEU A 189 24.48 -0.10 28.57
C LEU A 189 25.92 -0.01 29.07
N TYR A 190 26.78 0.75 28.39
CA TYR A 190 28.17 0.89 28.82
C TYR A 190 28.28 1.67 30.13
N ILE A 191 27.50 2.74 30.33
CA ILE A 191 27.53 3.48 31.61
C ILE A 191 27.10 2.59 32.79
N GLN A 192 26.08 1.74 32.61
CA GLN A 192 25.52 0.94 33.70
C GLN A 192 26.28 -0.38 33.92
N ALA A 193 26.59 -1.10 32.85
CA ALA A 193 27.13 -2.45 32.93
C ALA A 193 28.67 -2.48 32.85
N ALA A 194 29.31 -1.65 32.01
CA ALA A 194 30.75 -1.72 31.75
C ALA A 194 31.39 -0.32 31.50
N PRO A 195 31.42 0.57 32.50
CA PRO A 195 31.78 1.99 32.31
C PRO A 195 33.25 2.23 31.95
N HIS A 196 34.10 1.22 32.14
CA HIS A 196 35.54 1.29 31.84
C HIS A 196 35.90 0.66 30.50
N ASP A 197 34.94 0.02 29.82
CA ASP A 197 35.18 -0.55 28.49
C ASP A 197 35.12 0.54 27.43
N PRO A 198 35.93 0.45 26.36
CA PRO A 198 35.82 1.36 25.22
C PRO A 198 34.46 1.18 24.54
N MET A 199 33.73 2.29 24.36
CA MET A 199 32.43 2.27 23.67
C MET A 199 32.61 1.90 22.19
N PRO A 200 31.88 0.89 21.68
CA PRO A 200 31.93 0.52 20.28
C PRO A 200 31.26 1.57 19.41
N VAL A 201 31.76 1.73 18.18
CA VAL A 201 31.11 2.59 17.19
C VAL A 201 29.89 1.87 16.63
N VAL A 202 28.70 2.47 16.79
CA VAL A 202 27.47 1.97 16.16
C VAL A 202 27.46 2.43 14.70
N PRO A 203 27.50 1.52 13.70
CA PRO A 203 27.45 1.89 12.30
C PRO A 203 26.06 2.42 11.92
N TYR A 204 25.99 3.37 10.98
CA TYR A 204 24.72 3.83 10.43
C TYR A 204 24.34 2.98 9.20
N THR A 205 23.40 2.04 9.37
CA THR A 205 22.95 1.13 8.31
C THR A 205 21.45 1.31 7.98
N PRO A 206 21.07 2.39 7.26
CA PRO A 206 19.67 2.78 7.07
C PRO A 206 18.83 1.72 6.34
N PHE A 207 19.41 0.99 5.39
CA PHE A 207 18.68 -0.04 4.64
C PHE A 207 18.39 -1.28 5.49
N ASP A 208 19.29 -1.62 6.41
CA ASP A 208 19.08 -2.73 7.35
C ASP A 208 17.95 -2.38 8.32
N TYR A 209 17.92 -1.13 8.81
CA TYR A 209 16.85 -0.65 9.69
C TYR A 209 15.47 -0.69 9.04
N ILE A 210 15.39 -0.34 7.75
CA ILE A 210 14.15 -0.45 6.98
C ILE A 210 13.78 -1.93 6.81
N GLY A 211 14.74 -2.76 6.42
CA GLY A 211 14.52 -4.19 6.19
C GLY A 211 14.00 -4.90 7.42
N SER A 212 14.61 -4.66 8.59
CA SER A 212 14.19 -5.25 9.86
C SER A 212 12.83 -4.73 10.33
N SER A 213 12.51 -3.47 10.04
CA SER A 213 11.24 -2.84 10.47
C SER A 213 10.04 -3.17 9.61
N ILE A 214 10.25 -3.69 8.40
CA ILE A 214 9.18 -4.25 7.56
C ILE A 214 8.65 -5.56 8.16
N ASP A 215 9.49 -6.31 8.89
CA ASP A 215 9.04 -7.47 9.64
C ASP A 215 8.30 -7.02 10.91
N LEU A 216 6.98 -6.88 10.77
CA LEU A 216 6.10 -6.28 11.78
C LEU A 216 6.20 -6.95 13.15
N PHE A 217 6.61 -8.23 13.19
CA PHE A 217 6.49 -9.08 14.36
C PHE A 217 7.83 -9.61 14.88
N HIS A 218 8.94 -9.26 14.23
CA HIS A 218 10.28 -9.60 14.70
C HIS A 218 10.92 -8.39 15.39
N LEU A 219 11.15 -8.50 16.70
CA LEU A 219 11.96 -7.53 17.43
C LEU A 219 13.41 -7.69 17.02
N GLU A 220 14.02 -6.63 16.51
CA GLU A 220 15.46 -6.62 16.32
C GLU A 220 16.14 -6.36 17.66
N THR A 221 17.03 -7.25 18.06
CA THR A 221 17.82 -7.14 19.30
C THR A 221 19.29 -6.94 18.94
N THR A 222 19.93 -5.95 19.57
CA THR A 222 21.38 -5.75 19.41
C THR A 222 22.11 -6.27 20.63
N ILE A 223 23.09 -7.15 20.41
CA ILE A 223 23.93 -7.72 21.48
C ILE A 223 25.28 -6.99 21.49
N TYR A 224 25.66 -6.46 22.65
CA TYR A 224 26.96 -5.85 22.87
C TYR A 224 27.85 -6.79 23.71
N ALA A 225 29.04 -7.08 23.19
CA ALA A 225 30.06 -7.84 23.91
C ALA A 225 30.90 -6.89 24.77
N THR A 226 30.91 -7.13 26.08
CA THR A 226 31.68 -6.36 27.07
C THR A 226 32.65 -7.28 27.81
N SER A 227 33.61 -6.70 28.54
CA SER A 227 34.51 -7.43 29.44
C SER A 227 33.78 -8.21 30.54
N ARG A 228 32.53 -7.81 30.86
CA ARG A 228 31.67 -8.47 31.85
C ARG A 228 30.70 -9.49 31.26
N GLY A 229 30.74 -9.71 29.95
CA GLY A 229 29.86 -10.64 29.24
C GLY A 229 29.03 -9.98 28.14
N TRP A 230 28.04 -10.72 27.65
CA TRP A 230 27.21 -10.33 26.52
C TRP A 230 25.89 -9.78 27.04
N PHE A 231 25.56 -8.54 26.67
CA PHE A 231 24.34 -7.86 27.11
C PHE A 231 23.50 -7.45 25.89
N SER A 232 22.17 -7.58 26.00
CA SER A 232 21.20 -7.12 25.00
C SER A 232 20.20 -6.19 25.68
N MET A 233 20.09 -4.94 25.24
CA MET A 233 19.13 -3.98 25.80
C MET A 233 18.25 -3.28 24.76
N TYR A 234 18.50 -3.49 23.47
CA TYR A 234 17.68 -2.87 22.43
C TYR A 234 16.39 -3.66 22.18
N PHE A 235 15.27 -3.21 22.75
CA PHE A 235 13.92 -3.78 22.53
C PHE A 235 12.95 -2.77 21.89
N MET A 236 13.44 -1.65 21.35
CA MET A 236 12.60 -0.64 20.73
C MET A 236 11.87 -1.24 19.50
N PRO A 237 10.53 -1.17 19.43
CA PRO A 237 9.80 -1.70 18.29
C PRO A 237 9.90 -0.76 17.10
N GLN A 238 10.98 -0.92 16.31
CA GLN A 238 11.28 -0.10 15.14
C GLN A 238 10.16 -0.15 14.11
N SER A 239 9.49 -1.30 13.96
CA SER A 239 8.32 -1.47 13.10
C SER A 239 7.22 -0.46 13.46
N VAL A 240 6.86 -0.33 14.74
CA VAL A 240 5.83 0.62 15.19
C VAL A 240 6.21 2.07 14.81
N ILE A 241 7.48 2.45 14.98
CA ILE A 241 7.97 3.79 14.60
C ILE A 241 7.86 4.00 13.08
N LEU A 242 8.28 3.02 12.28
CA LEU A 242 8.19 3.06 10.82
C LEU A 242 6.74 3.19 10.36
N TYR A 243 5.85 2.38 10.91
CA TYR A 243 4.45 2.37 10.50
C TYR A 243 3.71 3.63 10.93
N CYS A 244 4.03 4.24 12.08
CA CYS A 244 3.52 5.57 12.42
C CYS A 244 3.96 6.61 11.36
N ALA A 245 5.24 6.61 10.97
CA ALA A 245 5.78 7.54 9.98
C ALA A 245 5.14 7.39 8.59
N ILE A 246 4.81 6.16 8.17
CA ILE A 246 4.23 5.87 6.85
C ILE A 246 2.70 5.93 6.87
N ALA A 247 2.04 5.70 8.02
CA ALA A 247 0.58 5.65 8.11
C ALA A 247 -0.06 6.94 7.61
N THR A 248 0.56 8.11 7.81
CA THR A 248 0.04 9.37 7.28
C THR A 248 0.17 9.45 5.76
N GLN A 249 1.25 8.90 5.20
CA GLN A 249 1.50 8.81 3.74
C GLN A 249 0.51 7.86 3.04
N SER A 250 -0.07 6.89 3.77
CA SER A 250 -1.12 6.02 3.24
C SER A 250 -2.33 6.80 2.71
N THR A 251 -2.60 8.00 3.27
CA THR A 251 -3.64 8.90 2.78
C THR A 251 -3.37 9.33 1.33
N LEU A 252 -2.12 9.69 1.02
CA LEU A 252 -1.73 10.06 -0.35
C LEU A 252 -1.78 8.86 -1.28
N LEU A 253 -1.34 7.70 -0.82
CA LEU A 253 -1.41 6.45 -1.59
C LEU A 253 -2.87 6.09 -1.93
N PHE A 254 -3.78 6.21 -0.97
CA PHE A 254 -5.21 6.03 -1.21
C PHE A 254 -5.72 7.00 -2.28
N MET A 255 -5.35 8.29 -2.18
CA MET A 255 -5.77 9.31 -3.15
C MET A 255 -5.23 9.01 -4.55
N ILE A 256 -4.00 8.50 -4.65
CA ILE A 256 -3.39 8.05 -5.91
C ILE A 256 -4.17 6.88 -6.51
N VAL A 257 -4.42 5.83 -5.74
CA VAL A 257 -5.16 4.65 -6.20
C VAL A 257 -6.58 5.02 -6.60
N ALA A 258 -7.29 5.78 -5.76
CA ALA A 258 -8.66 6.20 -6.04
C ALA A 258 -8.75 7.07 -7.29
N SER A 259 -7.83 8.03 -7.47
CA SER A 259 -7.78 8.87 -8.66
C SER A 259 -7.40 8.07 -9.92
N GLY A 260 -6.51 7.09 -9.81
CA GLY A 260 -6.20 6.16 -10.89
C GLY A 260 -7.42 5.33 -11.31
N LEU A 261 -8.18 4.81 -10.35
CA LEU A 261 -9.44 4.10 -10.59
C LEU A 261 -10.48 5.01 -11.25
N PHE A 262 -10.57 6.27 -10.82
CA PHE A 262 -11.46 7.25 -11.42
C PHE A 262 -11.13 7.47 -12.91
N GLN A 263 -9.84 7.65 -13.24
CA GLN A 263 -9.41 7.80 -14.63
C GLN A 263 -9.61 6.52 -15.45
N ALA A 264 -9.33 5.35 -14.88
CA ALA A 264 -9.59 4.08 -15.56
C ALA A 264 -11.09 3.90 -15.86
N ALA A 265 -11.97 4.32 -14.94
CA ALA A 265 -13.41 4.34 -15.15
C ALA A 265 -13.84 5.35 -16.25
N GLN A 266 -13.15 6.49 -16.35
CA GLN A 266 -13.39 7.46 -17.44
C GLN A 266 -12.90 6.96 -18.80
N LEU A 267 -11.70 6.39 -18.85
CA LEU A 267 -11.11 5.83 -20.06
C LEU A 267 -11.94 4.65 -20.56
N SER A 268 -12.38 3.75 -19.68
CA SER A 268 -13.25 2.63 -20.05
C SER A 268 -14.61 3.12 -20.57
N LYS A 269 -15.25 4.09 -19.92
CA LYS A 269 -16.50 4.71 -20.43
C LYS A 269 -16.29 5.33 -21.82
N THR A 270 -15.21 6.07 -22.01
CA THR A 270 -14.89 6.74 -23.28
C THR A 270 -14.59 5.72 -24.38
N PHE A 271 -13.83 4.67 -24.05
CA PHE A 271 -13.54 3.56 -24.93
C PHE A 271 -14.81 2.82 -25.36
N LEU A 272 -15.66 2.43 -24.40
CA LEU A 272 -16.93 1.77 -24.69
C LEU A 272 -17.85 2.64 -25.57
N LEU A 273 -17.98 3.93 -25.25
CA LEU A 273 -18.77 4.85 -26.07
C LEU A 273 -18.19 5.01 -27.48
N SER A 274 -16.86 5.08 -27.62
CA SER A 274 -16.17 5.16 -28.91
C SER A 274 -16.42 3.89 -29.75
N VAL A 275 -16.30 2.72 -29.12
CA VAL A 275 -16.56 1.42 -29.74
C VAL A 275 -18.00 1.33 -30.25
N VAL A 276 -19.00 1.62 -29.41
CA VAL A 276 -20.42 1.51 -29.79
C VAL A 276 -20.81 2.57 -30.83
N ARG A 277 -20.26 3.80 -30.76
CA ARG A 277 -20.48 4.83 -31.79
C ARG A 277 -19.81 4.51 -33.11
N GLY A 278 -18.64 3.87 -33.06
CA GLY A 278 -17.91 3.43 -34.25
C GLY A 278 -18.65 2.32 -34.99
N MET A 279 -19.11 1.30 -34.25
CA MET A 279 -19.82 0.14 -34.77
C MET A 279 -21.01 0.54 -35.65
N GLY A 280 -20.97 0.16 -36.92
CA GLY A 280 -21.93 0.56 -37.96
C GLY A 280 -21.34 1.37 -39.10
N THR A 281 -20.09 1.82 -38.94
CA THR A 281 -19.28 2.26 -40.07
C THR A 281 -18.56 1.04 -40.68
N PRO A 282 -18.44 0.94 -42.02
CA PRO A 282 -17.77 -0.19 -42.68
C PRO A 282 -16.35 -0.44 -42.14
N ARG A 283 -15.63 0.64 -41.80
CA ARG A 283 -14.24 0.61 -41.30
C ARG A 283 -14.11 -0.02 -39.91
N THR A 284 -15.05 0.25 -38.99
CA THR A 284 -14.99 -0.33 -37.63
C THR A 284 -15.60 -1.72 -37.55
N ASN A 285 -16.57 -2.04 -38.40
CA ASN A 285 -17.03 -3.43 -38.57
C ASN A 285 -15.89 -4.30 -39.13
N ALA A 286 -15.14 -3.81 -40.12
CA ALA A 286 -13.93 -4.49 -40.62
C ALA A 286 -12.88 -4.66 -39.50
N ASN A 287 -12.58 -3.61 -38.73
CA ASN A 287 -11.67 -3.72 -37.59
C ASN A 287 -12.19 -4.66 -36.50
N GLY A 288 -13.50 -4.69 -36.24
CA GLY A 288 -14.12 -5.61 -35.29
C GLY A 288 -14.00 -7.07 -35.72
N VAL A 289 -14.17 -7.35 -37.02
CA VAL A 289 -13.92 -8.67 -37.61
C VAL A 289 -12.43 -9.04 -37.52
N VAL A 290 -11.52 -8.09 -37.78
CA VAL A 290 -10.07 -8.33 -37.62
C VAL A 290 -9.70 -8.62 -36.17
N VAL A 291 -10.23 -7.86 -35.20
CA VAL A 291 -10.03 -8.12 -33.77
C VAL A 291 -10.60 -9.48 -33.37
N PHE A 292 -11.78 -9.84 -33.87
CA PHE A 292 -12.37 -11.17 -33.68
C PHE A 292 -11.49 -12.28 -34.28
N PHE A 293 -10.93 -12.07 -35.47
CA PHE A 293 -10.06 -13.01 -36.16
C PHE A 293 -8.73 -13.20 -35.41
N VAL A 294 -8.12 -12.12 -34.94
CA VAL A 294 -6.89 -12.18 -34.13
C VAL A 294 -7.17 -12.85 -32.77
N ALA A 295 -8.27 -12.48 -32.10
CA ALA A 295 -8.66 -13.10 -30.83
C ALA A 295 -8.95 -14.60 -30.98
N SER A 296 -9.61 -15.01 -32.07
CA SER A 296 -9.86 -16.42 -32.36
C SER A 296 -8.59 -17.19 -32.75
N LEU A 297 -7.65 -16.59 -33.49
CA LEU A 297 -6.33 -17.20 -33.74
C LEU A 297 -5.54 -17.45 -32.45
N PHE A 298 -5.55 -16.48 -31.51
CA PHE A 298 -4.97 -16.68 -30.19
C PHE A 298 -5.69 -17.79 -29.41
N ALA A 299 -7.03 -17.79 -29.41
CA ALA A 299 -7.81 -18.83 -28.75
C ALA A 299 -7.54 -20.23 -29.33
N ILE A 300 -7.45 -20.36 -30.66
CA ILE A 300 -7.10 -21.61 -31.34
C ILE A 300 -5.69 -22.07 -30.95
N SER A 301 -4.70 -21.15 -30.97
CA SER A 301 -3.31 -21.46 -30.60
C SER A 301 -3.20 -21.96 -29.16
N ILE A 302 -3.96 -21.35 -28.26
CA ILE A 302 -4.01 -21.74 -26.85
C ILE A 302 -4.73 -23.09 -26.68
N CYS A 303 -5.84 -23.33 -27.38
CA CYS A 303 -6.49 -24.65 -27.41
C CYS A 303 -5.54 -25.74 -27.93
N PHE A 304 -4.76 -25.47 -28.97
CA PHE A 304 -3.75 -26.40 -29.47
C PHE A 304 -2.66 -26.68 -28.43
N MET A 305 -2.18 -25.66 -27.71
CA MET A 305 -1.25 -25.86 -26.59
C MET A 305 -1.83 -26.78 -25.51
N VAL A 306 -3.10 -26.60 -25.14
CA VAL A 306 -3.80 -27.45 -24.17
C VAL A 306 -3.90 -28.89 -24.67
N ILE A 307 -4.26 -29.10 -25.94
CA ILE A 307 -4.37 -30.44 -26.55
C ILE A 307 -3.00 -31.13 -26.61
N VAL A 308 -1.95 -30.44 -27.08
CA VAL A 308 -0.59 -31.00 -27.15
C VAL A 308 -0.06 -31.37 -25.77
N TRP A 309 -0.35 -30.55 -24.76
CA TRP A 309 0.04 -30.82 -23.38
C TRP A 309 -0.71 -32.04 -22.81
N LEU A 310 -2.02 -32.14 -23.04
CA LEU A 310 -2.84 -33.32 -22.69
C LEU A 310 -2.34 -34.60 -23.35
N VAL A 311 -1.99 -34.55 -24.64
CA VAL A 311 -1.44 -35.71 -25.37
C VAL A 311 -0.09 -36.13 -24.79
N LYS A 312 0.75 -35.18 -24.37
CA LYS A 312 2.05 -35.45 -23.73
C LYS A 312 1.91 -36.02 -22.30
N GLU A 313 0.81 -35.76 -21.61
CA GLU A 313 0.58 -36.30 -20.25
C GLU A 313 -0.05 -37.70 -20.27
N ILE A 314 -0.70 -38.08 -21.39
CA ILE A 314 -1.34 -39.38 -21.61
C ILE A 314 -0.37 -40.41 -22.25
N LEU A 315 0.66 -39.96 -22.98
CA LEU A 315 1.74 -40.78 -23.57
C LEU A 315 2.95 -40.87 -22.62
#